data_AF-A0A8T1W0R8-F1
#
_entry.id   AF-A0A8T1W0R8-F1
#
_cell.length_a   1.000
_cell.length_b   1.000
_cell.length_c   1.000
_cell.angle_alpha   90.00
_cell.angle_beta   90.00
_cell.angle_gamma   90.00
#
_symmetry.space_group_name_H-M   'P 1'
#
loop_
_entity.id
_entity.type
_entity.pdbx_description
1 polymer ?
#
loop_
_entity_poly.entity_id
_entity_poly.type
_entity_poly.pdbx_seq_one_letter_code
_entity_poly.pdbx_strand_id
1 'polypeptide(L)'
;MWHDDSGGKYTYYLGQPQQCINLSCYNDRATSAKWSDIVKWGAFDGNSRIAFYTDADCKGTVRDWDIKHPNGYPGNFFLDDIDNKISSFMIWQFSKDVWGTSLPCPWDFKCCLG
;
A
#
# COMPACT_ATOMS: atom_id res chain seq x y z
N MET A 1 1.17 -10.10 22.33
CA MET A 1 2.61 -9.79 22.07
C MET A 1 2.59 -8.92 20.84
N TRP A 2 2.56 -7.60 21.05
CA TRP A 2 2.25 -6.62 20.01
C TRP A 2 3.57 -6.09 19.46
N HIS A 3 3.89 -6.54 18.25
CA HIS A 3 5.00 -6.19 17.34
C HIS A 3 6.40 -6.02 17.95
N ASP A 4 7.32 -6.82 17.43
CA ASP A 4 8.75 -6.77 17.65
C ASP A 4 9.36 -5.42 17.23
N ASP A 5 10.37 -4.96 17.97
CA ASP A 5 11.03 -3.64 17.89
C ASP A 5 11.82 -3.38 16.59
N SER A 6 11.59 -4.15 15.52
CA SER A 6 12.19 -3.94 14.20
C SER A 6 11.50 -2.80 13.41
N GLY A 7 11.12 -1.74 14.14
CA GLY A 7 10.35 -0.61 13.65
C GLY A 7 11.05 0.19 12.56
N GLY A 8 10.30 0.58 11.54
CA GLY A 8 10.80 1.42 10.45
C GLY A 8 9.67 2.03 9.63
N LYS A 9 9.96 3.15 8.96
CA LYS A 9 9.02 3.79 8.02
C LYS A 9 9.62 3.76 6.62
N TYR A 10 8.90 3.13 5.69
CA TYR A 10 9.17 3.26 4.27
C TYR A 10 8.24 4.33 3.66
N THR A 11 8.82 5.31 2.95
CA THR A 11 8.05 6.37 2.28
C THR A 11 8.22 6.23 0.78
N TYR A 12 7.12 6.17 0.05
CA TYR A 12 7.11 6.10 -1.41
C TYR A 12 6.43 7.34 -2.00
N TYR A 13 7.06 7.95 -3.01
CA TYR A 13 6.50 9.09 -3.73
C TYR A 13 5.84 8.59 -5.02
N LEU A 14 4.53 8.77 -5.10
CA LEU A 14 3.73 8.32 -6.23
C LEU A 14 3.88 9.28 -7.41
N GLY A 15 4.26 8.75 -8.58
CA GLY A 15 4.33 9.52 -9.81
C GLY A 15 2.99 9.56 -10.56
N GLN A 16 2.26 8.44 -10.59
CA GLN A 16 1.01 8.30 -11.33
C GLN A 16 0.00 7.44 -10.57
N PRO A 17 -1.31 7.71 -10.71
CA PRO A 17 -2.34 6.79 -10.26
C PRO A 17 -2.32 5.52 -11.14
N GLN A 18 -2.95 4.43 -10.71
CA GLN A 18 -2.95 3.10 -11.38
C GLN A 18 -1.58 2.47 -11.61
N GLN A 19 -0.53 3.03 -11.01
CA GLN A 19 0.76 2.40 -10.92
C GLN A 19 0.73 1.43 -9.73
N CYS A 20 0.92 0.14 -10.01
CA CYS A 20 1.07 -0.87 -8.99
C CYS A 20 2.49 -0.85 -8.45
N ILE A 21 2.64 -0.66 -7.14
CA ILE A 21 3.93 -0.58 -6.47
C ILE A 21 4.18 -1.86 -5.70
N ASN A 22 5.14 -2.66 -6.16
CA ASN A 22 5.57 -3.89 -5.48
C ASN A 22 6.53 -3.57 -4.35
N LEU A 23 6.25 -4.04 -3.14
CA LEU A 23 7.06 -3.71 -1.95
C LEU A 23 8.39 -4.47 -1.90
N SER A 24 8.47 -5.65 -2.53
CA SER A 24 9.68 -6.44 -2.70
C SER A 24 10.39 -6.71 -1.35
N CYS A 25 11.51 -6.03 -1.09
CA CYS A 25 12.25 -6.05 0.16
C CYS A 25 11.42 -5.76 1.42
N TYR A 26 10.26 -5.11 1.25
CA TYR A 26 9.32 -4.77 2.31
C TYR A 26 8.03 -5.59 2.29
N ASN A 27 7.96 -6.65 1.47
CA ASN A 27 6.83 -7.58 1.46
C ASN A 27 6.56 -8.11 2.88
N ASP A 28 5.27 -8.24 3.20
CA ASP A 28 4.79 -8.96 4.38
C ASP A 28 5.28 -8.36 5.71
N ARG A 29 5.53 -7.05 5.72
CA ARG A 29 6.02 -6.30 6.89
C ARG A 29 5.14 -5.12 7.31
N ALA A 30 4.27 -4.66 6.42
CA ALA A 30 3.45 -3.49 6.71
C ALA A 30 2.35 -3.83 7.72
N THR A 31 2.30 -3.07 8.81
CA THR A 31 1.30 -3.18 9.89
C THR A 31 0.36 -1.98 9.93
N SER A 32 0.71 -0.89 9.25
CA SER A 32 -0.11 0.32 9.10
C SER A 32 0.31 1.10 7.85
N ALA A 33 -0.54 2.05 7.43
CA ALA A 33 -0.17 2.99 6.38
C ALA A 33 -0.72 4.39 6.66
N LYS A 34 -0.03 5.40 6.13
CA LYS A 34 -0.46 6.80 6.15
C LYS A 34 -0.07 7.46 4.83
N TRP A 35 -0.90 8.38 4.36
CA TRP A 35 -0.63 9.19 3.17
C TRP A 35 -0.85 10.68 3.44
N SER A 36 -0.22 11.50 2.61
CA SER A 36 -0.42 12.94 2.50
C SER A 36 -0.15 13.36 1.06
N ASP A 37 -0.74 14.46 0.63
CA ASP A 37 -0.49 15.09 -0.68
C ASP A 37 -0.63 14.18 -1.91
N ILE A 38 -1.50 13.16 -1.82
CA ILE A 38 -1.89 12.31 -2.94
C ILE A 38 -3.17 12.81 -3.58
N VAL A 39 -3.40 12.43 -4.84
CA VAL A 39 -4.62 12.77 -5.59
C VAL A 39 -5.86 12.31 -4.81
N LYS A 40 -6.83 13.21 -4.62
CA LYS A 40 -8.01 12.98 -3.77
C LYS A 40 -9.32 12.78 -4.53
N TRP A 41 -9.36 13.12 -5.82
CA TRP A 41 -10.54 12.98 -6.66
C TRP A 41 -10.42 11.73 -7.52
N GLY A 42 -11.54 11.12 -7.88
CA GLY A 42 -11.55 9.91 -8.70
C GLY A 42 -12.95 9.41 -9.03
N ALA A 43 -13.01 8.27 -9.70
CA ALA A 43 -14.24 7.63 -10.19
C ALA A 43 -15.02 6.87 -9.11
N PHE A 44 -14.50 6.78 -7.88
CA PHE A 44 -15.12 6.04 -6.78
C PHE A 44 -15.83 7.04 -5.86
N ASP A 45 -17.12 7.25 -6.13
CA ASP A 45 -17.95 8.22 -5.39
C ASP A 45 -17.37 9.65 -5.40
N GLY A 46 -16.69 10.02 -6.50
CA GLY A 46 -16.02 11.31 -6.67
C GLY A 46 -14.63 11.40 -6.02
N ASN A 47 -14.18 10.34 -5.33
CA ASN A 47 -12.89 10.25 -4.68
C ASN A 47 -12.00 9.18 -5.32
N SER A 48 -10.71 9.29 -5.04
CA SER A 48 -9.73 8.24 -5.28
C SER A 48 -9.62 7.34 -4.05
N ARG A 49 -9.17 6.10 -4.26
CA ARG A 49 -8.95 5.12 -3.20
C ARG A 49 -7.51 4.64 -3.23
N ILE A 50 -6.98 4.24 -2.08
CA ILE A 50 -5.70 3.53 -1.99
C ILE A 50 -5.99 2.07 -1.66
N ALA A 51 -5.49 1.17 -2.48
CA ALA A 51 -5.68 -0.27 -2.35
C ALA A 51 -4.37 -0.95 -1.98
N PHE A 52 -4.44 -1.85 -1.01
CA PHE A 52 -3.34 -2.70 -0.55
C PHE A 52 -3.67 -4.15 -0.86
N TYR A 53 -2.67 -4.87 -1.35
CA TYR A 53 -2.80 -6.21 -1.90
C TYR A 53 -1.84 -7.16 -1.19
N THR A 54 -2.31 -8.39 -0.96
CA THR A 54 -1.48 -9.39 -0.29
C THR A 54 -0.37 -9.93 -1.19
N ASP A 55 -0.56 -9.85 -2.50
CA ASP A 55 0.38 -10.41 -3.46
C ASP A 55 1.06 -9.29 -4.26
N ALA A 56 2.15 -9.63 -4.94
CA ALA A 56 2.77 -8.75 -5.91
C ALA A 56 1.85 -8.50 -7.13
N ASP A 57 2.18 -7.47 -7.89
CA ASP A 57 1.49 -7.03 -9.10
C ASP A 57 0.00 -6.70 -8.89
N CYS A 58 -0.34 -6.27 -7.68
CA CYS A 58 -1.68 -5.85 -7.28
C CYS A 58 -2.72 -6.97 -7.46
N LYS A 59 -2.38 -8.15 -6.95
CA LYS A 59 -3.19 -9.38 -6.97
C LYS A 59 -3.49 -9.88 -5.56
N GLY A 60 -4.19 -11.02 -5.48
CA GLY A 60 -4.53 -11.63 -4.20
C GLY A 60 -5.66 -10.92 -3.48
N THR A 61 -5.65 -10.95 -2.16
CA THR A 61 -6.66 -10.28 -1.33
C THR A 61 -6.40 -8.77 -1.35
N VAL A 62 -7.47 -7.99 -1.52
CA VAL A 62 -7.40 -6.52 -1.57
C VAL A 62 -8.24 -5.89 -0.47
N ARG A 63 -7.68 -4.87 0.18
CA ARG A 63 -8.40 -3.92 1.03
C ARG A 63 -8.09 -2.52 0.57
N ASP A 64 -9.09 -1.66 0.59
CA ASP A 64 -8.94 -0.32 0.04
C ASP A 64 -9.72 0.72 0.83
N TRP A 65 -9.11 1.91 0.93
CA TRP A 65 -9.62 3.02 1.71
C TRP A 65 -9.88 4.21 0.79
N ASP A 66 -10.98 4.91 1.04
CA ASP A 66 -11.17 6.26 0.49
C ASP A 66 -10.03 7.16 1.00
N ILE A 67 -9.38 7.88 0.10
CA ILE A 67 -8.26 8.77 0.45
C ILE A 67 -8.69 9.90 1.39
N LYS A 68 -9.97 10.26 1.39
CA LYS A 68 -10.58 11.25 2.28
C LYS A 68 -11.33 10.60 3.45
N HIS A 69 -11.12 9.31 3.73
CA HIS A 69 -11.87 8.60 4.76
C HIS A 69 -11.88 9.38 6.09
N PRO A 70 -13.06 9.65 6.69
CA PRO A 70 -13.19 10.58 7.81
C PRO A 70 -12.50 10.10 9.08
N ASN A 71 -12.36 8.78 9.25
CA ASN A 71 -11.66 8.17 10.39
C ASN A 71 -10.15 8.03 10.14
N GLY A 72 -9.63 8.63 9.05
CA GLY A 72 -8.22 8.59 8.70
C GLY A 72 -7.81 7.33 7.93
N TYR A 73 -6.53 6.99 8.07
CA TYR A 73 -5.83 5.90 7.40
C TYR A 73 -5.73 4.65 8.29
N PRO A 74 -5.50 3.44 7.75
CA PRO A 74 -5.40 2.21 8.53
C PRO A 74 -4.16 2.23 9.43
N GLY A 75 -4.37 2.60 10.70
CA GLY A 75 -3.34 2.61 11.73
C GLY A 75 -2.99 1.21 12.28
N ASN A 76 -3.78 0.20 11.92
CA ASN A 76 -3.55 -1.19 12.32
C ASN A 76 -4.22 -2.16 11.32
N PHE A 77 -3.42 -2.79 10.46
CA PHE A 77 -3.88 -3.75 9.45
C PHE A 77 -4.37 -5.08 10.03
N PHE A 78 -4.12 -5.36 11.31
CA PHE A 78 -4.62 -6.58 11.96
C PHE A 78 -6.15 -6.61 11.97
N LEU A 79 -6.78 -5.44 12.10
CA LEU A 79 -8.24 -5.29 12.10
C LEU A 79 -8.87 -5.63 10.73
N ASP A 80 -8.06 -5.63 9.67
CA ASP A 80 -8.49 -5.86 8.29
C ASP A 80 -8.03 -7.23 7.73
N ASP A 81 -7.38 -8.04 8.57
CA ASP A 81 -6.78 -9.36 8.25
C ASP A 81 -5.68 -9.33 7.18
N ILE A 82 -4.96 -8.19 7.05
CA ILE A 82 -3.85 -8.01 6.10
C ILE A 82 -2.52 -7.61 6.78
N ASP A 83 -2.46 -7.65 8.10
CA ASP A 83 -1.24 -7.37 8.87
C ASP A 83 -0.10 -8.29 8.45
N ASN A 84 1.07 -7.72 8.17
CA ASN A 84 2.25 -8.47 7.71
C ASN A 84 1.97 -9.38 6.50
N LYS A 85 1.02 -8.99 5.63
CA LYS A 85 0.70 -9.74 4.40
C LYS A 85 0.77 -8.89 3.14
N ILE A 86 0.99 -7.58 3.25
CA ILE A 86 0.92 -6.68 2.09
C ILE A 86 2.22 -6.79 1.29
N SER A 87 2.07 -7.03 -0.01
CA SER A 87 3.19 -7.11 -0.97
C SER A 87 3.10 -6.09 -2.10
N SER A 88 1.95 -5.44 -2.29
CA SER A 88 1.84 -4.32 -3.23
C SER A 88 0.72 -3.34 -2.88
N PHE A 89 0.77 -2.14 -3.44
CA PHE A 89 -0.30 -1.14 -3.30
C PHE A 89 -0.47 -0.30 -4.57
N MET A 90 -1.64 0.32 -4.72
CA MET A 90 -1.99 1.14 -5.88
C MET A 90 -3.00 2.22 -5.52
N ILE A 91 -2.91 3.38 -6.17
CA ILE A 91 -3.99 4.39 -6.13
C ILE A 91 -5.00 4.10 -7.24
N TRP A 92 -6.24 3.86 -6.86
CA TRP A 92 -7.39 3.78 -7.74
C TRP A 92 -7.98 5.16 -7.94
N GLN A 93 -7.65 5.81 -9.07
CA GLN A 93 -8.24 7.10 -9.43
C GLN A 93 -9.38 6.97 -10.43
N PHE A 94 -9.24 6.13 -11.44
CA PHE A 94 -10.13 6.04 -12.60
C PHE A 94 -10.76 4.65 -12.72
N SER A 95 -10.01 3.59 -12.41
CA SER A 95 -10.44 2.20 -12.39
C SER A 95 -9.57 1.40 -11.42
N LYS A 96 -9.84 0.09 -11.31
CA LYS A 96 -9.04 -0.85 -10.52
C LYS A 96 -7.93 -1.52 -11.34
N ASP A 97 -7.81 -1.18 -12.62
CA ASP A 97 -6.86 -1.81 -13.54
C ASP A 97 -5.45 -1.27 -13.33
N VAL A 98 -4.47 -2.15 -13.46
CA VAL A 98 -3.05 -1.79 -13.40
C VAL A 98 -2.63 -1.22 -14.76
N TRP A 99 -2.12 0.01 -14.77
CA TRP A 99 -1.60 0.66 -15.99
C TRP A 99 -0.09 0.52 -16.13
N GLY A 100 0.59 0.22 -15.03
CA GLY A 100 2.01 -0.10 -14.99
C GLY A 100 2.41 -0.67 -13.64
N THR A 101 3.54 -1.37 -13.60
CA THR A 101 4.12 -1.88 -12.36
C THR A 101 5.43 -1.17 -12.05
N SER A 102 5.77 -1.06 -10.78
CA SER A 102 7.04 -0.50 -10.34
C SER A 102 7.58 -1.26 -9.15
N LEU A 103 8.90 -1.39 -9.17
CA LEU A 103 9.67 -2.14 -8.20
C LEU A 103 10.68 -1.18 -7.55
N PRO A 104 10.34 -0.57 -6.40
CA PRO A 104 11.18 0.41 -5.73
C PRO A 104 12.48 -0.19 -5.17
N CYS A 105 12.48 -1.50 -4.91
CA CYS A 105 13.61 -2.23 -4.34
C CYS A 105 13.84 -3.52 -5.14
N PRO A 106 15.07 -3.79 -5.62
CA PRO A 106 15.39 -5.03 -6.32
C PRO A 106 15.05 -6.28 -5.49
N TRP A 107 14.55 -7.34 -6.12
CA TRP A 107 14.11 -8.58 -5.45
C TRP A 107 15.22 -9.29 -4.66
N ASP A 108 16.47 -9.02 -4.99
CA ASP A 108 17.70 -9.58 -4.42
C ASP A 108 18.31 -8.73 -3.29
N PHE A 109 17.69 -7.59 -2.94
CA PHE A 109 18.18 -6.72 -1.87
C PHE A 109 17.63 -7.16 -0.51
N LYS A 110 18.44 -7.86 0.29
CA LYS A 110 18.19 -8.03 1.73
C LYS A 110 18.47 -6.71 2.44
N CYS A 111 17.45 -5.89 2.61
CA CYS A 111 17.60 -4.63 3.32
C CYS A 111 17.96 -4.92 4.79
N CYS A 112 19.10 -4.37 5.20
CA CYS A 112 19.62 -4.34 6.56
C CYS A 112 18.59 -3.69 7.49
N LEU A 113 17.77 -4.49 8.14
CA LEU A 113 17.05 -4.10 9.34
C LEU A 113 17.49 -5.14 10.38
N GLY A 114 18.30 -4.66 11.32
CA GLY A 114 18.79 -5.45 12.45
C GLY A 114 17.69 -5.79 13.43
#